data_AF-A0A8T3MNK0-F1
#
_entry.id   AF-A0A8T3MNK0-F1
#
_cell.length_a   1.000
_cell.length_b   1.000
_cell.length_c   1.000
_cell.angle_alpha   90.00
_cell.angle_beta   90.00
_cell.angle_gamma   90.00
#
_symmetry.space_group_name_H-M   'P 1'
#
loop_
_entity.id
_entity.type
_entity.pdbx_description
1 polymer ?
#
loop_
_entity_poly.entity_id
_entity_poly.type
_entity_poly.pdbx_seq_one_letter_code
_entity_poly.pdbx_strand_id
1 'polypeptide(L)'
;MPQYLSPGVYIQELEAGSRPIEGVGTAVAAFVGLAARGPAHQPTLVTNWSQFTQTFGDFIENSYLAHSVYGYFLNGGGACYIVRIGA
;
A
#
# COMPACT_ATOMS: atom_id res chain seq x y z
N MET A 1 -10.05 -33.71 23.23
CA MET A 1 -11.52 -33.59 23.38
C MET A 1 -11.81 -33.46 24.87
N PRO A 2 -12.63 -32.52 25.33
CA PRO A 2 -12.96 -32.41 26.75
C PRO A 2 -13.74 -33.65 27.17
N GLN A 3 -13.34 -34.27 28.27
CA GLN A 3 -14.03 -35.43 28.83
C GLN A 3 -14.79 -34.98 30.07
N TYR A 4 -16.12 -34.92 29.95
CA TYR A 4 -17.02 -34.51 31.02
C TYR A 4 -17.38 -35.72 31.87
N LEU A 5 -16.86 -35.77 33.11
CA LEU A 5 -16.92 -36.93 34.00
C LEU A 5 -18.11 -36.88 35.00
N SER A 6 -18.99 -35.90 34.89
CA SER A 6 -20.19 -35.79 35.72
C SER A 6 -21.37 -35.18 34.97
N PRO A 7 -22.62 -35.54 35.31
CA PRO A 7 -23.81 -34.90 34.74
C PRO A 7 -23.83 -33.40 35.13
N GLY A 8 -23.82 -32.51 34.15
CA GLY A 8 -23.82 -31.06 34.38
C GLY A 8 -23.90 -30.25 33.08
N VAL A 9 -24.23 -28.96 33.18
CA VAL A 9 -24.18 -28.02 32.06
C VAL A 9 -22.79 -27.40 32.02
N TYR A 10 -22.07 -27.58 30.92
CA TYR A 10 -20.73 -27.02 30.71
C TYR A 10 -20.79 -25.99 29.59
N ILE A 11 -20.36 -24.77 29.89
CA ILE A 11 -20.26 -23.69 28.91
C ILE A 11 -18.88 -23.78 28.27
N GLN A 12 -18.86 -23.98 26.95
CA GLN A 12 -17.64 -23.88 26.16
C GLN A 12 -17.76 -22.67 25.25
N GLU A 13 -16.98 -21.64 25.55
CA GLU A 13 -16.85 -20.48 24.67
C GLU A 13 -15.88 -20.87 23.53
N LEU A 14 -16.45 -21.19 22.37
CA LEU A 14 -15.69 -21.31 21.14
C LEU A 14 -15.60 -19.91 20.54
N GLU A 15 -14.39 -19.39 20.36
CA GLU A 15 -14.18 -18.18 19.55
C GLU A 15 -14.51 -18.47 18.08
N ALA A 16 -15.79 -18.48 17.74
CA ALA A 16 -16.26 -18.52 16.36
C ALA A 16 -16.31 -17.09 15.81
N GLY A 17 -15.17 -16.42 15.79
CA GLY A 17 -14.99 -15.16 15.09
C GLY A 17 -14.51 -15.42 13.68
N SER A 18 -15.41 -15.47 12.68
CA SER A 18 -14.98 -15.31 11.30
C SER A 18 -14.33 -13.92 11.18
N ARG A 19 -13.02 -13.85 10.94
CA ARG A 19 -12.37 -12.58 10.59
C ARG A 19 -13.09 -12.05 9.35
N PRO A 20 -13.78 -10.89 9.42
CA PRO A 20 -14.41 -10.32 8.25
C PRO A 20 -13.35 -10.09 7.16
N ILE A 21 -13.71 -10.28 5.90
CA ILE A 21 -12.81 -9.92 4.79
C ILE A 21 -12.76 -8.40 4.77
N GLU A 22 -11.60 -7.83 5.10
CA GLU A 22 -11.40 -6.38 5.03
C GLU A 22 -11.47 -5.90 3.58
N GLY A 23 -12.18 -4.80 3.36
CA GLY A 23 -12.18 -4.12 2.07
C GLY A 23 -10.80 -3.54 1.79
N VAL A 24 -10.05 -4.17 0.88
CA VAL A 24 -8.78 -3.65 0.38
C VAL A 24 -9.02 -2.68 -0.78
N GLY A 25 -8.21 -1.61 -0.85
CA GLY A 25 -8.26 -0.67 -1.95
C GLY A 25 -8.00 -1.37 -3.28
N THR A 26 -8.96 -1.32 -4.19
CA THR A 26 -8.91 -2.01 -5.50
C THR A 26 -8.12 -1.23 -6.56
N ALA A 27 -7.64 -0.03 -6.23
CA ALA A 27 -7.01 0.91 -7.17
C ALA A 27 -5.67 1.44 -6.65
N VAL A 28 -4.69 0.56 -6.41
CA VAL A 28 -3.31 0.94 -6.11
C VAL A 28 -2.48 0.93 -7.38
N ALA A 29 -2.15 2.10 -7.90
CA ALA A 29 -1.33 2.22 -9.11
C ALA A 29 0.16 1.96 -8.81
N ALA A 30 0.91 1.53 -9.81
CA ALA A 30 2.37 1.45 -9.75
C ALA A 30 2.99 2.26 -10.89
N PHE A 31 3.89 3.18 -10.56
CA PHE A 31 4.61 4.01 -11.52
C PHE A 31 6.08 3.62 -11.54
N VAL A 32 6.62 3.40 -12.73
CA VAL A 32 8.01 3.01 -12.96
C VAL A 32 8.65 4.03 -13.88
N GLY A 33 9.78 4.62 -13.46
CA GLY A 33 10.46 5.63 -14.28
C GLY A 33 11.69 6.24 -13.62
N LEU A 34 12.24 7.28 -14.25
CA LEU A 34 13.40 8.00 -13.76
C LEU A 34 12.98 9.06 -12.73
N ALA A 35 13.71 9.18 -11.62
CA ALA A 35 13.53 10.23 -10.61
C ALA A 35 14.89 10.83 -10.23
N ALA A 36 14.87 12.07 -9.69
CA ALA A 36 16.08 12.80 -9.32
C ALA A 36 16.88 12.08 -8.23
N ARG A 37 16.18 11.49 -7.25
CA ARG A 37 16.77 10.82 -6.09
C ARG A 37 15.86 9.71 -5.58
N GLY A 38 16.26 9.10 -4.48
CA GLY A 38 15.48 8.07 -3.78
C GLY A 38 15.92 6.65 -4.11
N PRO A 39 15.29 5.64 -3.48
CA PRO A 39 15.68 4.24 -3.60
C PRO A 39 15.56 3.75 -5.05
N ALA A 40 16.66 3.27 -5.63
CA ALA A 40 16.66 2.68 -6.96
C ALA A 40 16.21 1.22 -6.89
N HIS A 41 15.40 0.80 -7.86
CA HIS A 41 14.89 -0.58 -8.01
C HIS A 41 14.11 -1.11 -6.79
N GLN A 42 13.67 -0.23 -5.88
CA GLN A 42 12.90 -0.61 -4.71
C GLN A 42 11.50 0.02 -4.76
N PRO A 43 10.42 -0.79 -4.76
CA PRO A 43 9.07 -0.27 -4.72
C PRO A 43 8.81 0.43 -3.40
N THR A 44 8.53 1.74 -3.48
CA THR A 44 8.23 2.57 -2.32
C THR A 44 6.78 3.00 -2.36
N LEU A 45 6.05 2.76 -1.26
CA LEU A 45 4.67 3.21 -1.12
C LEU A 45 4.63 4.73 -0.92
N VAL A 46 3.81 5.41 -1.72
CA VAL A 46 3.59 6.85 -1.68
C VAL A 46 2.08 7.12 -1.62
N THR A 47 1.67 7.95 -0.67
CA THR A 47 0.25 8.21 -0.39
C THR A 47 -0.22 9.59 -0.82
N ASN A 48 0.71 10.51 -1.10
CA ASN A 48 0.42 11.88 -1.53
C ASN A 48 1.62 12.48 -2.29
N TRP A 49 1.37 13.60 -2.97
CA TRP A 49 2.39 14.30 -3.75
C TRP A 49 3.58 14.80 -2.92
N SER A 50 3.34 15.31 -1.70
CA SER A 50 4.42 15.80 -0.83
C SER A 50 5.38 14.68 -0.43
N GLN A 51 4.87 13.47 -0.20
CA GLN A 51 5.68 12.29 0.08
C GLN A 51 6.50 11.90 -1.16
N PHE A 52 5.92 11.98 -2.36
CA PHE A 52 6.68 11.77 -3.60
C PHE A 52 7.87 12.74 -3.70
N THR A 53 7.61 14.04 -3.56
CA THR A 53 8.64 15.08 -3.74
C THR A 53 9.73 15.02 -2.68
N GLN A 54 9.41 14.57 -1.45
CA GLN A 54 10.39 14.32 -0.40
C GLN A 54 11.30 13.12 -0.72
N THR A 55 10.75 12.00 -1.16
CA THR A 55 11.52 10.77 -1.41
C THR A 55 12.26 10.78 -2.75
N PHE A 56 11.58 11.19 -3.83
CA PHE A 56 12.05 11.04 -5.21
C PHE A 56 12.52 12.35 -5.84
N GLY A 57 12.16 13.49 -5.24
CA GLY A 57 12.46 14.82 -5.75
C GLY A 57 11.37 15.40 -6.62
N ASP A 58 11.68 16.53 -7.24
CA ASP A 58 10.72 17.29 -8.06
C ASP A 58 10.80 16.88 -9.54
N PHE A 59 10.13 17.64 -10.41
CA PHE A 59 10.21 17.48 -11.85
C PHE A 59 11.66 17.50 -12.36
N ILE A 60 12.01 16.52 -13.20
CA ILE A 60 13.31 16.44 -13.86
C ILE A 60 13.13 16.51 -15.38
N GLU A 61 14.13 17.07 -16.05
CA GLU A 61 14.21 17.01 -17.52
C GLU A 61 14.34 15.55 -17.98
N ASN A 62 13.73 15.25 -19.13
CA ASN A 62 13.73 13.91 -19.73
C ASN A 62 13.06 12.78 -18.89
N SER A 63 12.23 13.10 -17.90
CA SER A 63 11.37 12.11 -17.24
C SER A 63 9.92 12.57 -17.10
N TYR A 64 9.01 11.66 -17.41
CA TYR A 64 7.59 11.85 -17.23
C TYR A 64 7.06 11.31 -15.90
N LEU A 65 7.91 10.66 -15.09
CA LEU A 65 7.48 10.00 -13.84
C LEU A 65 6.81 10.99 -12.88
N ALA A 66 7.48 12.10 -12.58
CA ALA A 66 6.96 13.13 -11.68
C ALA A 66 5.65 13.74 -12.22
N HIS A 67 5.55 13.96 -13.53
CA HIS A 67 4.36 14.50 -14.19
C HIS A 67 3.17 13.52 -14.10
N SER A 68 3.41 12.23 -14.35
CA SER A 68 2.37 11.20 -14.25
C SER A 68 1.87 11.02 -12.82
N VAL A 69 2.76 11.01 -11.84
CA VAL A 69 2.40 10.87 -10.42
C VAL A 69 1.66 12.11 -9.93
N TYR A 70 2.11 13.31 -10.31
CA TYR A 70 1.42 14.55 -9.99
C TYR A 70 -0.02 14.56 -10.56
N GLY A 71 -0.16 14.22 -11.84
CA GLY A 71 -1.46 14.09 -12.50
C GLY A 71 -2.36 13.04 -11.83
N TYR A 72 -1.80 11.89 -11.44
CA TYR A 72 -2.55 10.85 -10.73
C TYR A 72 -3.17 11.37 -9.43
N PHE A 73 -2.37 12.04 -8.59
CA PHE A 73 -2.88 12.62 -7.34
C PHE A 73 -3.88 13.76 -7.60
N LEU A 74 -3.67 14.60 -8.62
CA LEU A 74 -4.62 15.65 -8.99
C LEU A 74 -5.98 15.11 -9.47
N ASN A 75 -6.00 13.92 -10.09
CA ASN A 75 -7.22 13.26 -10.54
C ASN A 75 -7.90 12.44 -9.43
N GLY A 76 -7.50 12.60 -8.16
CA GLY A 76 -8.07 11.87 -7.03
C GLY A 76 -7.49 10.46 -6.84
N GLY A 77 -6.32 10.18 -7.41
CA GLY A 77 -5.57 8.95 -7.17
C GLY A 77 -5.20 8.79 -5.70
N GLY A 78 -5.28 7.55 -5.21
CA GLY A 78 -4.98 7.18 -3.82
C GLY A 78 -3.52 6.79 -3.63
N ALA A 79 -3.27 5.81 -2.76
CA ALA A 79 -1.92 5.28 -2.58
C ALA A 79 -1.39 4.62 -3.86
N CYS A 80 -0.13 4.84 -4.16
CA CYS A 80 0.56 4.23 -5.29
C CYS A 80 1.97 3.77 -4.91
N TYR A 81 2.53 2.86 -5.70
CA TYR A 81 3.92 2.46 -5.58
C TYR A 81 4.76 3.18 -6.64
N ILE A 82 5.94 3.63 -6.23
CA ILE A 82 6.92 4.24 -7.12
C ILE A 82 8.16 3.36 -7.16
N VAL A 83 8.59 3.02 -8.37
CA VAL A 83 9.86 2.34 -8.61
C VAL A 83 10.72 3.25 -9.46
N ARG A 84 11.76 3.82 -8.84
CA ARG A 84 12.81 4.52 -9.57
C ARG A 84 13.68 3.50 -10.29
N ILE A 85 13.78 3.63 -11.61
CA ILE A 85 14.73 2.90 -12.43
C ILE A 85 15.85 3.85 -12.87
N GLY A 86 17.06 3.33 -13.08
CA GLY A 86 18.24 4.11 -13.46
C GLY A 86 19.22 4.33 -12.30
N ALA A 87 20.51 4.22 -12.62
CA ALA A 87 21.63 4.45 -11.70
C ALA A 87 21.98 5.94 -11.63
#